data_AF-A0A1M6AI58-F1
#
_entry.id   AF-A0A1M6AI58-F1
#
_cell.length_a   1.000
_cell.length_b   1.000
_cell.length_c   1.000
_cell.angle_alpha   90.00
_cell.angle_beta   90.00
_cell.angle_gamma   90.00
#
_symmetry.space_group_name_H-M   'P 1'
#
loop_
_entity.id
_entity.type
_entity.pdbx_description
1 polymer ?
#
loop_
_entity_poly.entity_id
_entity_poly.type
_entity_poly.pdbx_seq_one_letter_code
_entity_poly.pdbx_strand_id
1 'polypeptide(L)'
;MQDHGKKIFLISIGVVVAVIVAFFGYQGYKAKMEEKRHAEIHQSGHSSAVEYLKAGKWGNAMDTLNGLGDDRCDDCETLLTYSYAMMKYKDGKASDGGITTAHNSFEEIGEDYCGDLADNVRRDRERVNADYEKVKARQAEAKRQEEAAKAAKKAAEEAERANNVYIGDSEEKVRRLFGTPDHVGRAVVGDTETKQFVYYAPGHDIIIYLQNGKVAGFMD
;
A
#
# COMPACT_ATOMS: atom_id res chain seq x y z
N MET A 1 46.53 14.86 -76.31
CA MET A 1 45.80 15.44 -75.15
C MET A 1 45.01 14.34 -74.47
N GLN A 2 45.57 13.57 -73.53
CA GLN A 2 44.77 12.54 -72.81
C GLN A 2 45.37 12.02 -71.47
N ASP A 3 46.25 12.76 -70.80
CA ASP A 3 46.87 12.28 -69.53
C ASP A 3 46.57 13.16 -68.29
N HIS A 4 46.14 14.41 -68.48
CA HIS A 4 45.86 15.30 -67.35
C HIS A 4 44.54 14.99 -66.62
N GLY A 5 43.54 14.42 -67.30
CA GLY A 5 42.25 14.07 -66.68
C GLY A 5 42.32 12.90 -65.69
N LYS A 6 43.14 11.88 -65.96
CA LYS A 6 43.30 10.70 -65.07
C LYS A 6 44.05 11.04 -63.79
N LYS A 7 45.06 11.92 -63.85
CA LYS A 7 45.81 12.36 -62.66
C LYS A 7 44.97 13.23 -61.73
N ILE A 8 44.15 14.14 -62.27
CA ILE A 8 43.22 14.95 -61.46
C ILE A 8 42.15 14.06 -60.80
N PHE A 9 41.63 13.05 -61.51
CA PHE A 9 40.62 12.12 -60.98
C PHE A 9 41.17 11.18 -59.90
N LEU A 10 42.43 10.74 -60.00
CA LEU A 10 43.07 9.93 -58.95
C LEU A 10 43.41 10.75 -57.71
N ILE A 11 43.81 12.01 -57.86
CA ILE A 11 44.06 12.93 -56.74
C ILE A 11 42.74 13.23 -56.01
N SER A 12 41.63 13.45 -56.74
CA SER A 12 40.33 13.70 -56.11
C SER A 12 39.80 12.49 -55.34
N ILE A 13 39.99 11.26 -55.84
CA ILE A 13 39.64 10.03 -55.10
C ILE A 13 40.50 9.89 -53.84
N GLY A 14 41.81 10.13 -53.93
CA GLY A 14 42.71 10.04 -52.78
C GLY A 14 42.34 11.02 -51.66
N VAL A 15 41.95 12.25 -51.99
CA VAL A 15 41.47 13.24 -51.03
C VAL A 15 40.13 12.82 -50.40
N VAL A 16 39.19 12.31 -51.19
CA VAL A 16 37.90 11.84 -50.67
C VAL A 16 38.08 10.66 -49.72
N VAL A 17 38.94 9.69 -50.05
CA VAL A 17 39.25 8.55 -49.17
C VAL A 17 39.92 9.02 -47.87
N ALA A 18 40.86 9.96 -47.95
CA ALA A 18 41.52 10.51 -46.76
C ALA A 18 40.54 11.25 -45.83
N VAL A 19 39.61 12.03 -46.38
CA VAL A 19 38.56 12.72 -45.62
C VAL A 19 37.61 11.72 -44.96
N ILE A 20 37.22 10.66 -45.67
CA ILE A 20 36.37 9.59 -45.14
C ILE A 20 37.05 8.87 -43.97
N VAL A 21 38.32 8.47 -44.13
CA VAL A 21 39.08 7.79 -43.07
C VAL A 21 39.27 8.72 -41.85
N ALA A 22 39.57 10.01 -42.07
CA ALA A 22 39.69 10.98 -40.99
C ALA A 22 38.35 11.21 -40.26
N PHE A 23 37.23 11.27 -40.99
CA PHE A 23 35.90 11.42 -40.40
C PHE A 23 35.50 10.20 -39.57
N PHE A 24 35.61 8.99 -40.11
CA PHE A 24 35.30 7.77 -39.36
C PHE A 24 36.27 7.53 -38.19
N GLY A 25 37.56 7.86 -38.35
CA GLY A 25 38.54 7.82 -37.27
C GLY A 25 38.22 8.80 -36.14
N TYR A 26 37.79 10.02 -36.47
CA TYR A 26 37.35 11.02 -35.50
C TYR A 26 36.07 10.62 -34.77
N GLN A 27 35.07 10.08 -35.49
CA GLN A 27 33.84 9.57 -34.86
C GLN A 27 34.13 8.40 -33.91
N GLY A 28 34.99 7.47 -34.30
CA GLY A 28 35.42 6.36 -33.43
C GLY A 28 36.18 6.85 -32.19
N TYR A 29 37.06 7.85 -32.33
CA TYR A 29 37.75 8.47 -31.21
C TYR A 29 36.77 9.17 -30.25
N LYS A 30 35.80 9.92 -30.79
CA LYS A 30 34.79 10.62 -30.00
C LYS A 30 33.92 9.63 -29.21
N ALA A 31 33.43 8.56 -29.84
CA ALA A 31 32.64 7.53 -29.19
C ALA A 31 33.41 6.88 -28.02
N LYS A 32 34.70 6.57 -28.21
CA LYS A 32 35.55 6.00 -27.15
C LYS A 32 35.80 6.97 -25.98
N MET A 33 35.89 8.27 -26.25
CA MET A 33 36.03 9.29 -25.21
C MET A 33 34.73 9.49 -24.44
N GLU A 34 33.58 9.44 -25.11
CA GLU A 34 32.27 9.46 -24.46
C GLU A 34 32.09 8.22 -23.57
N GLU A 35 32.40 7.03 -24.06
CA GLU A 35 32.37 5.77 -23.28
C GLU A 35 33.24 5.86 -22.01
N LYS A 36 34.48 6.34 -22.13
CA LYS A 36 35.35 6.56 -20.95
C LYS A 36 34.76 7.56 -19.96
N ARG A 37 34.18 8.65 -20.46
CA ARG A 37 33.57 9.67 -19.61
C ARG A 37 32.36 9.10 -18.86
N HIS A 38 31.52 8.30 -19.51
CA HIS A 38 30.39 7.62 -18.86
C HIS A 38 30.89 6.65 -17.77
N ALA A 39 31.93 5.86 -18.06
CA ALA A 39 32.54 4.97 -17.08
C ALA A 39 33.12 5.73 -15.87
N GLU A 40 33.79 6.88 -16.08
CA GLU A 40 34.31 7.72 -15.00
C GLU A 40 33.20 8.35 -14.15
N ILE A 41 32.13 8.84 -14.78
CA ILE A 41 30.95 9.39 -14.09
C ILE A 41 30.28 8.31 -13.25
N HIS A 42 30.04 7.13 -13.84
CA HIS A 42 29.48 5.98 -13.14
C HIS A 42 30.32 5.59 -11.93
N GLN A 43 31.62 5.36 -12.11
CA GLN A 43 32.51 4.93 -11.03
C GLN A 43 32.56 5.96 -9.89
N SER A 44 32.64 7.26 -10.22
CA SER A 44 32.65 8.33 -9.23
C SER A 44 31.31 8.44 -8.49
N GLY A 45 30.19 8.35 -9.20
CA GLY A 45 28.85 8.41 -8.61
C GLY A 45 28.57 7.21 -7.72
N HIS A 46 28.88 6.00 -8.19
CA HIS A 46 28.77 4.75 -7.43
C HIS A 46 29.56 4.81 -6.13
N SER A 47 30.86 5.13 -6.22
CA SER A 47 31.73 5.22 -5.05
C SER A 47 31.23 6.27 -4.04
N SER A 48 30.75 7.42 -4.52
CA SER A 48 30.20 8.47 -3.66
C SER A 48 28.91 8.03 -2.97
N ALA A 49 28.04 7.32 -3.68
CA ALA A 49 26.82 6.77 -3.10
C ALA A 49 27.12 5.74 -2.00
N VAL A 50 28.08 4.84 -2.22
CA VAL A 50 28.54 3.87 -1.21
C VAL A 50 29.03 4.58 0.05
N GLU A 51 29.81 5.66 -0.07
CA GLU A 51 30.26 6.43 1.10
C GLU A 51 29.11 7.16 1.81
N TYR A 52 28.14 7.71 1.07
CA TYR A 52 26.93 8.27 1.68
C TYR A 52 26.12 7.23 2.43
N LEU A 53 25.97 6.02 1.89
CA LEU A 53 25.29 4.90 2.52
C LEU A 53 25.99 4.47 3.81
N LYS A 54 27.32 4.30 3.80
CA LYS A 54 28.10 4.00 5.02
C LYS A 54 27.92 5.07 6.10
N ALA A 55 27.78 6.33 5.70
CA ALA A 55 27.56 7.46 6.60
C ALA A 55 26.08 7.64 7.03
N GLY A 56 25.17 6.76 6.59
CA GLY A 56 23.73 6.88 6.86
C GLY A 56 23.05 8.08 6.20
N LYS A 57 23.68 8.66 5.17
CA LYS A 57 23.14 9.81 4.39
C LYS A 57 22.31 9.29 3.22
N TRP A 58 21.23 8.58 3.54
CA TRP A 58 20.40 7.85 2.58
C TRP A 58 19.86 8.73 1.43
N GLY A 59 19.41 9.95 1.74
CA GLY A 59 18.93 10.89 0.73
C GLY A 59 20.02 11.32 -0.27
N ASN A 60 21.22 11.62 0.23
CA ASN A 60 22.35 11.99 -0.63
C ASN A 60 22.79 10.82 -1.52
N ALA A 61 22.76 9.59 -1.00
CA ALA A 61 23.04 8.40 -1.79
C ALA A 61 22.01 8.23 -2.91
N MET A 62 20.72 8.35 -2.59
CA MET A 62 19.62 8.28 -3.56
C MET A 62 19.72 9.36 -4.63
N ASP A 63 19.99 10.61 -4.26
CA ASP A 63 20.17 11.71 -5.23
C ASP A 63 21.37 11.45 -6.16
N THR A 64 22.47 10.92 -5.61
CA THR A 64 23.67 10.58 -6.37
C THR A 64 23.39 9.45 -7.37
N LEU A 65 22.73 8.37 -6.93
CA LEU A 65 22.38 7.22 -7.77
C LEU A 65 21.33 7.61 -8.84
N ASN A 66 20.34 8.41 -8.48
CA ASN A 66 19.36 8.92 -9.46
C ASN A 66 20.05 9.79 -10.53
N GLY A 67 21.04 10.58 -10.14
CA GLY A 67 21.83 11.42 -11.04
C GLY A 67 22.62 10.65 -12.10
N LEU A 68 22.87 9.36 -11.91
CA LEU A 68 23.49 8.50 -12.92
C LEU A 68 22.53 8.13 -14.08
N GLY A 69 21.21 8.25 -13.89
CA GLY A 69 20.24 7.97 -14.93
C GLY A 69 20.40 6.58 -15.55
N ASP A 70 20.48 6.53 -16.88
CA ASP A 70 20.63 5.29 -17.66
C ASP A 70 22.03 4.65 -17.53
N ASP A 71 23.01 5.36 -16.95
CA ASP A 71 24.35 4.83 -16.73
C ASP A 71 24.44 3.94 -15.46
N ARG A 72 23.33 3.71 -14.74
CA ARG A 72 23.32 2.85 -13.54
C ARG A 72 23.56 1.38 -13.90
N CYS A 73 24.42 0.73 -13.12
CA CYS A 73 24.55 -0.73 -13.13
C CYS A 73 23.57 -1.38 -12.14
N ASP A 74 23.44 -2.71 -12.21
CA ASP A 74 22.56 -3.49 -11.31
C ASP A 74 22.86 -3.25 -9.82
N ASP A 75 24.13 -3.05 -9.48
CA ASP A 75 24.54 -2.72 -8.11
C ASP A 75 24.03 -1.34 -7.69
N CYS A 76 24.11 -0.34 -8.58
CA CYS A 76 23.55 0.99 -8.33
C CYS A 76 22.04 0.96 -8.10
N GLU A 77 21.30 0.15 -8.89
CA GLU A 77 19.85 -0.02 -8.70
C GLU A 77 19.55 -0.67 -7.35
N THR A 78 20.31 -1.68 -6.95
CA THR A 78 20.17 -2.32 -5.64
C THR A 78 20.45 -1.35 -4.50
N LEU A 79 21.53 -0.56 -4.61
CA LEU A 79 21.89 0.46 -3.63
C LEU A 79 20.86 1.61 -3.57
N LEU A 80 20.18 1.90 -4.68
CA LEU A 80 19.10 2.88 -4.75
C LEU A 80 17.88 2.39 -3.97
N THR A 81 17.47 1.14 -4.21
CA THR A 81 16.40 0.49 -3.45
C THR A 81 16.73 0.39 -1.97
N TYR A 82 17.98 0.03 -1.62
CA TYR A 82 18.45 -0.01 -0.23
C TYR A 82 18.40 1.39 0.42
N SER A 83 18.85 2.43 -0.29
CA SER A 83 18.76 3.82 0.18
C SER A 83 17.31 4.21 0.52
N TYR A 84 16.38 3.90 -0.39
CA TYR A 84 14.96 4.18 -0.21
C TYR A 84 14.37 3.42 0.98
N ALA A 85 14.67 2.12 1.11
CA ALA A 85 14.23 1.31 2.24
C ALA A 85 14.65 1.93 3.57
N MET A 86 15.93 2.34 3.70
CA MET A 86 16.46 2.93 4.92
C MET A 86 15.89 4.33 5.21
N MET A 87 15.58 5.13 4.19
CA MET A 87 14.85 6.39 4.36
C MET A 87 13.45 6.19 4.95
N LYS A 88 12.76 5.12 4.54
CA LYS A 88 11.42 4.79 5.06
C LYS A 88 11.49 4.22 6.46
N TYR A 89 12.49 3.39 6.75
CA TYR A 89 12.70 2.78 8.06
C TYR A 89 13.15 3.78 9.13
N LYS A 90 13.87 4.85 8.75
CA LYS A 90 14.36 5.90 9.65
C LYS A 90 15.09 5.34 10.88
N ASP A 91 15.87 4.28 10.67
CA ASP A 91 16.62 3.56 11.72
C ASP A 91 15.74 3.17 12.93
N GLY A 92 14.60 2.53 12.66
CA GLY A 92 13.68 2.01 13.68
C GLY A 92 12.72 3.04 14.29
N LYS A 93 12.73 4.30 13.80
CA LYS A 93 11.81 5.36 14.26
C LYS A 93 10.64 5.59 13.31
N ALA A 94 10.45 4.72 12.32
CA ALA A 94 9.34 4.78 11.39
C ALA A 94 8.00 4.39 12.03
N SER A 95 6.92 4.89 11.44
CA SER A 95 5.58 4.36 11.71
C SER A 95 5.44 2.95 11.13
N ASP A 96 4.39 2.22 11.53
CA ASP A 96 4.05 0.89 10.99
C ASP A 96 4.00 0.89 9.45
N GLY A 97 3.48 1.95 8.84
CA GLY A 97 3.49 2.13 7.39
C GLY A 97 4.89 2.29 6.80
N GLY A 98 5.78 3.06 7.45
CA GLY A 98 7.17 3.22 7.01
C GLY A 98 7.99 1.94 7.15
N ILE A 99 7.78 1.16 8.22
CA ILE A 99 8.39 -0.17 8.40
C ILE A 99 7.92 -1.11 7.30
N THR A 100 6.62 -1.12 6.98
CA THR A 100 6.05 -1.94 5.90
C THR A 100 6.64 -1.56 4.54
N THR A 101 6.74 -0.26 4.23
CA THR A 101 7.37 0.18 2.96
C THR A 101 8.83 -0.22 2.89
N ALA A 102 9.58 -0.07 3.99
CA ALA A 102 10.97 -0.49 4.03
C ALA A 102 11.13 -2.00 3.80
N HIS A 103 10.30 -2.81 4.45
CA HIS A 103 10.28 -4.27 4.25
C HIS A 103 10.04 -4.63 2.79
N ASN A 104 9.00 -4.06 2.17
CA ASN A 104 8.69 -4.33 0.76
C ASN A 104 9.86 -3.96 -0.18
N SER A 105 10.56 -2.85 0.08
CA SER A 105 11.74 -2.48 -0.71
C SER A 105 12.91 -3.46 -0.49
N PHE A 106 13.08 -4.03 0.71
CA PHE A 106 14.09 -5.07 0.93
C PHE A 106 13.78 -6.40 0.23
N GLU A 107 12.50 -6.71 -0.04
CA GLU A 107 12.06 -7.87 -0.82
C GLU A 107 12.33 -7.71 -2.32
N GLU A 108 12.49 -6.48 -2.81
CA GLU A 108 12.90 -6.20 -4.20
C GLU A 108 14.39 -6.45 -4.41
N ILE A 109 15.19 -6.45 -3.34
CA ILE A 109 16.61 -6.77 -3.38
C ILE A 109 16.76 -8.29 -3.28
N GLY A 110 17.60 -8.90 -4.15
CA GLY A 110 17.86 -10.34 -4.10
C GLY A 110 18.34 -10.83 -2.73
N GLU A 111 17.95 -12.05 -2.34
CA GLU A 111 18.43 -12.68 -1.10
C GLU A 111 19.94 -12.99 -1.15
N ASP A 112 20.44 -13.27 -2.34
CA ASP A 112 21.82 -13.64 -2.67
C ASP A 112 22.69 -12.43 -3.08
N TYR A 113 22.20 -11.21 -2.85
CA TYR A 113 22.95 -10.00 -3.18
C TYR A 113 24.36 -10.01 -2.57
N CYS A 114 25.36 -9.89 -3.44
CA CYS A 114 26.79 -9.96 -3.11
C CYS A 114 27.58 -8.73 -3.56
N GLY A 115 26.90 -7.63 -3.88
CA GLY A 115 27.51 -6.37 -4.31
C GLY A 115 28.04 -5.52 -3.16
N ASP A 116 28.27 -4.24 -3.41
CA ASP A 116 28.78 -3.33 -2.39
C ASP A 116 27.82 -3.25 -1.19
N LEU A 117 28.37 -3.27 0.03
CA LEU A 117 27.58 -3.23 1.26
C LEU A 117 26.62 -4.42 1.45
N ALA A 118 26.81 -5.56 0.77
CA ALA A 118 25.98 -6.76 0.94
C ALA A 118 25.74 -7.14 2.42
N ASP A 119 26.78 -7.08 3.26
CA ASP A 119 26.66 -7.35 4.70
C ASP A 119 25.76 -6.35 5.44
N ASN A 120 25.82 -5.07 5.07
CA ASN A 120 24.97 -4.04 5.65
C ASN A 120 23.52 -4.23 5.20
N VAL A 121 23.30 -4.49 3.91
CA VAL A 121 21.97 -4.76 3.34
C VAL A 121 21.33 -5.94 4.04
N ARG A 122 22.05 -7.06 4.17
CA ARG A 122 21.57 -8.25 4.87
C ARG A 122 21.22 -7.96 6.33
N ARG A 123 22.12 -7.32 7.08
CA ARG A 123 21.91 -6.98 8.49
C ARG A 123 20.69 -6.06 8.67
N ASP A 124 20.56 -5.04 7.83
CA ASP A 124 19.46 -4.10 7.95
C ASP A 124 18.13 -4.71 7.49
N ARG A 125 18.14 -5.59 6.47
CA ARG A 125 16.98 -6.42 6.11
C ARG A 125 16.50 -7.24 7.31
N GLU A 126 17.39 -7.93 8.01
CA GLU A 126 17.04 -8.72 9.19
C GLU A 126 16.38 -7.85 10.28
N ARG A 127 16.92 -6.65 10.54
CA ARG A 127 16.33 -5.69 11.48
C ARG A 127 14.93 -5.25 11.06
N VAL A 128 14.76 -4.88 9.79
CA VAL A 128 13.46 -4.46 9.24
C VAL A 128 12.45 -5.60 9.28
N ASN A 129 12.85 -6.82 8.92
CA ASN A 129 11.98 -8.00 8.97
C ASN A 129 11.52 -8.30 10.40
N ALA A 130 12.42 -8.20 11.39
CA ALA A 130 12.07 -8.38 12.80
C ALA A 130 11.05 -7.33 13.29
N ASP A 131 11.17 -6.08 12.87
CA ASP A 131 10.20 -5.04 13.21
C ASP A 131 8.89 -5.17 12.43
N TYR A 132 8.94 -5.63 11.19
CA TYR A 132 7.77 -5.91 10.37
C TYR A 132 6.90 -7.03 10.96
N GLU A 133 7.50 -8.09 11.52
CA GLU A 133 6.73 -9.12 12.24
C GLU A 133 6.01 -8.56 13.47
N LYS A 134 6.58 -7.55 14.15
CA LYS A 134 5.89 -6.84 15.24
C LYS A 134 4.72 -6.01 14.72
N VAL A 135 4.86 -5.37 13.54
CA VAL A 135 3.77 -4.64 12.87
C VAL A 135 2.62 -5.61 12.56
N LYS A 136 2.92 -6.76 11.95
CA LYS A 136 1.92 -7.80 11.66
C LYS A 136 1.19 -8.26 12.92
N ALA A 137 1.91 -8.50 14.01
CA ALA A 137 1.30 -8.90 15.28
C ALA A 137 0.35 -7.82 15.83
N ARG A 138 0.74 -6.53 15.79
CA ARG A 138 -0.12 -5.41 16.19
C ARG A 138 -1.37 -5.30 15.33
N GLN A 139 -1.23 -5.43 14.01
CA GLN A 139 -2.37 -5.38 13.08
C GLN A 139 -3.33 -6.55 13.29
N ALA A 140 -2.81 -7.76 13.51
CA ALA A 140 -3.62 -8.92 13.82
C ALA A 140 -4.40 -8.74 15.12
N GLU A 141 -3.77 -8.20 16.16
CA GLU A 141 -4.44 -7.90 17.43
C GLU A 141 -5.52 -6.83 17.28
N ALA A 142 -5.22 -5.72 16.59
CA ALA A 142 -6.19 -4.67 16.32
C ALA A 142 -7.43 -5.21 15.57
N LYS A 143 -7.21 -6.08 14.57
CA LYS A 143 -8.30 -6.75 13.84
C LYS A 143 -9.14 -7.65 14.75
N ARG A 144 -8.51 -8.43 15.63
CA ARG A 144 -9.24 -9.26 16.62
C ARG A 144 -10.09 -8.41 17.56
N GLN A 145 -9.56 -7.29 18.04
CA GLN A 145 -10.29 -6.39 18.91
C GLN A 145 -11.47 -5.72 18.18
N GLU A 146 -11.28 -5.33 16.92
CA GLU A 146 -12.37 -4.79 16.09
C GLU A 146 -13.48 -5.82 15.86
N GLU A 147 -13.12 -7.06 15.53
CA GLU A 147 -14.07 -8.16 15.35
C GLU A 147 -14.81 -8.49 16.65
N ALA A 148 -14.10 -8.53 17.78
CA ALA A 148 -14.70 -8.74 19.10
C ALA A 148 -15.65 -7.60 19.47
N ALA A 149 -15.29 -6.34 19.20
CA ALA A 149 -16.14 -5.18 19.44
C ALA A 149 -17.40 -5.21 18.55
N LYS A 150 -17.26 -5.58 17.27
CA LYS A 150 -18.41 -5.77 16.36
C LYS A 150 -19.33 -6.90 16.83
N ALA A 151 -18.76 -8.03 17.25
CA ALA A 151 -19.53 -9.15 17.78
C ALA A 151 -20.26 -8.79 19.08
N ALA A 152 -19.59 -8.10 20.00
CA ALA A 152 -20.19 -7.62 21.24
C ALA A 152 -21.33 -6.62 20.97
N LYS A 153 -21.14 -5.68 20.03
CA LYS A 153 -22.18 -4.76 19.60
C LYS A 153 -23.38 -5.50 19.03
N LYS A 154 -23.15 -6.45 18.13
CA LYS A 154 -24.23 -7.27 17.54
C LYS A 154 -24.97 -8.08 18.61
N ALA A 155 -24.26 -8.70 19.54
CA ALA A 155 -24.87 -9.44 20.64
C ALA A 155 -25.72 -8.53 21.56
N ALA A 156 -25.26 -7.30 21.81
CA ALA A 156 -26.03 -6.31 22.56
C ALA A 156 -27.29 -5.87 21.80
N GLU A 157 -27.19 -5.62 20.49
CA GLU A 157 -28.34 -5.31 19.64
C GLU A 157 -29.34 -6.47 19.58
N GLU A 158 -28.87 -7.71 19.47
CA GLU A 158 -29.73 -8.90 19.49
C GLU A 158 -30.40 -9.11 20.86
N ALA A 159 -29.67 -8.89 21.96
CA ALA A 159 -30.23 -8.97 23.31
C ALA A 159 -31.28 -7.87 23.57
N GLU A 160 -31.02 -6.65 23.11
CA GLU A 160 -31.96 -5.54 23.21
C GLU A 160 -33.21 -5.80 22.35
N ARG A 161 -33.04 -6.23 21.09
CA ARG A 161 -34.14 -6.62 20.20
C ARG A 161 -34.94 -7.80 20.74
N ALA A 162 -34.31 -8.73 21.46
CA ALA A 162 -34.99 -9.87 22.08
C ALA A 162 -35.88 -9.46 23.24
N ASN A 163 -35.48 -8.46 24.02
CA ASN A 163 -36.19 -8.01 25.23
C ASN A 163 -37.20 -6.88 24.97
N ASN A 164 -37.15 -6.24 23.80
CA ASN A 164 -38.02 -5.12 23.45
C ASN A 164 -38.96 -5.43 22.27
N VAL A 165 -40.08 -4.72 22.23
CA VAL A 165 -41.05 -4.76 21.12
C VAL A 165 -40.73 -3.65 20.11
N TYR A 166 -40.80 -4.00 18.83
CA TYR A 166 -40.64 -3.07 17.72
C TYR A 166 -41.75 -3.27 16.68
N ILE A 167 -41.95 -2.25 15.84
CA ILE A 167 -42.84 -2.33 14.68
C ILE A 167 -42.45 -3.53 13.80
N GLY A 168 -43.46 -4.32 13.42
CA GLY A 168 -43.34 -5.55 12.64
C GLY A 168 -43.23 -6.84 13.48
N ASP A 169 -42.99 -6.75 14.79
CA ASP A 169 -42.95 -7.92 15.68
C ASP A 169 -44.29 -8.65 15.73
N SER A 170 -44.27 -9.96 15.92
CA SER A 170 -45.49 -10.76 16.00
C SER A 170 -46.24 -10.55 17.31
N GLU A 171 -47.56 -10.77 17.27
CA GLU A 171 -48.40 -10.85 18.47
C GLU A 171 -47.84 -11.82 19.52
N GLU A 172 -47.30 -12.96 19.07
CA GLU A 172 -46.70 -13.96 19.96
C GLU A 172 -45.49 -13.42 20.71
N LYS A 173 -44.63 -12.63 20.06
CA LYS A 173 -43.47 -12.01 20.73
C LYS A 173 -43.92 -11.01 21.78
N VAL A 174 -44.92 -10.19 21.47
CA VAL A 174 -45.49 -9.21 22.42
C VAL A 174 -46.01 -9.94 23.67
N ARG A 175 -46.78 -11.02 23.49
CA ARG A 175 -47.31 -11.81 24.61
C ARG A 175 -46.22 -12.53 25.40
N ARG A 176 -45.11 -12.91 24.76
CA ARG A 176 -43.96 -13.51 25.46
C ARG A 176 -43.24 -12.52 26.36
N LEU A 177 -43.16 -11.25 25.93
CA LEU A 177 -42.46 -10.19 26.67
C LEU A 177 -43.31 -9.57 27.77
N PHE A 178 -44.58 -9.28 27.49
CA PHE A 178 -45.47 -8.58 28.42
C PHE A 178 -46.50 -9.50 29.10
N GLY A 179 -46.58 -10.77 28.70
CA GLY A 179 -47.57 -11.71 29.22
C GLY A 179 -48.96 -11.54 28.58
N THR A 180 -50.00 -11.81 29.35
CA THR A 180 -51.39 -11.63 28.91
C THR A 180 -51.80 -10.17 29.11
N PRO A 181 -52.28 -9.47 28.07
CA PRO A 181 -52.77 -8.10 28.22
C PRO A 181 -54.00 -8.03 29.12
N ASP A 182 -54.11 -6.96 29.90
CA ASP A 182 -55.26 -6.69 30.77
C ASP A 182 -56.52 -6.40 29.95
N HIS A 183 -56.37 -5.67 28.84
CA HIS A 183 -57.43 -5.43 27.88
C HIS A 183 -56.99 -5.63 26.43
N VAL A 184 -57.92 -6.14 25.62
CA VAL A 184 -57.76 -6.32 24.18
C VAL A 184 -58.91 -5.66 23.43
N GLY A 185 -58.62 -4.56 22.75
CA GLY A 185 -59.49 -4.01 21.70
C GLY A 185 -59.26 -4.74 20.39
N ARG A 186 -60.33 -5.10 19.66
CA ARG A 186 -60.23 -5.75 18.35
C ARG A 186 -61.23 -5.12 17.38
N ALA A 187 -60.75 -4.77 16.19
CA ALA A 187 -61.56 -4.30 15.08
C ALA A 187 -61.16 -5.03 13.80
N VAL A 188 -62.14 -5.35 12.95
CA VAL A 188 -61.90 -5.98 11.64
C VAL A 188 -62.64 -5.15 10.60
N VAL A 189 -61.91 -4.64 9.60
CA VAL A 189 -62.45 -3.84 8.50
C VAL A 189 -61.91 -4.42 7.19
N GLY A 190 -62.79 -5.05 6.41
CA GLY A 190 -62.39 -5.82 5.23
C GLY A 190 -61.42 -6.94 5.62
N ASP A 191 -60.28 -7.00 4.94
CA ASP A 191 -59.20 -7.98 5.20
C ASP A 191 -58.18 -7.52 6.24
N THR A 192 -58.41 -6.37 6.90
CA THR A 192 -57.50 -5.83 7.92
C THR A 192 -58.07 -6.05 9.32
N GLU A 193 -57.32 -6.75 10.16
CA GLU A 193 -57.54 -6.86 11.59
C GLU A 193 -56.62 -5.90 12.34
N THR A 194 -57.19 -5.08 13.21
CA THR A 194 -56.44 -4.23 14.15
C THR A 194 -56.74 -4.68 15.57
N LYS A 195 -55.70 -4.89 16.39
CA LYS A 195 -55.80 -5.14 17.83
C LYS A 195 -55.08 -4.05 18.61
N GLN A 196 -55.58 -3.76 19.80
CA GLN A 196 -54.93 -2.90 20.78
C GLN A 196 -54.77 -3.72 22.06
N PHE A 197 -53.53 -3.93 22.50
CA PHE A 197 -53.21 -4.52 23.79
C PHE A 197 -52.89 -3.42 24.77
N VAL A 198 -53.50 -3.48 25.95
CA VAL A 198 -53.24 -2.57 27.07
C VAL A 198 -52.68 -3.38 28.23
N TYR A 199 -51.55 -2.94 28.75
CA TYR A 199 -50.91 -3.48 29.95
C TYR A 199 -50.80 -2.37 30.99
N TYR A 200 -51.40 -2.58 32.16
CA TYR A 200 -51.33 -1.63 33.28
C TYR A 200 -50.07 -1.90 34.10
N ALA A 201 -49.10 -0.98 34.08
CA ALA A 201 -47.90 -1.07 34.90
C ALA A 201 -47.88 0.05 35.97
N PRO A 202 -47.25 -0.17 37.14
CA PRO A 202 -47.12 0.87 38.15
C PRO A 202 -46.33 2.08 37.61
N GLY A 203 -47.04 3.18 37.32
CA GLY A 203 -46.46 4.45 36.92
C GLY A 203 -46.54 4.80 35.43
N HIS A 204 -46.94 3.87 34.56
CA HIS A 204 -47.25 4.13 33.13
C HIS A 204 -48.06 2.96 32.55
N ASP A 205 -48.88 3.25 31.53
CA ASP A 205 -49.68 2.25 30.83
C ASP A 205 -49.03 1.99 29.46
N ILE A 206 -48.78 0.72 29.14
CA ILE A 206 -48.17 0.34 27.87
C ILE A 206 -49.28 -0.08 26.90
N ILE A 207 -49.36 0.60 25.76
CA ILE A 207 -50.36 0.35 24.73
C ILE A 207 -49.67 -0.10 23.45
N ILE A 208 -49.96 -1.32 22.99
CA ILE A 208 -49.37 -1.90 21.78
C ILE A 208 -50.47 -2.10 20.72
N TYR A 209 -50.29 -1.50 19.55
CA TYR A 209 -51.18 -1.63 18.42
C TYR A 209 -50.66 -2.71 17.47
N LEU A 210 -51.51 -3.66 17.09
CA LEU A 210 -51.21 -4.67 16.10
C LEU A 210 -52.11 -4.52 14.89
N GLN A 211 -51.56 -4.73 13.70
CA GLN A 211 -52.29 -4.85 12.45
C GLN A 211 -51.92 -6.20 11.81
N ASN A 212 -52.94 -7.02 11.52
CA ASN A 212 -52.80 -8.36 10.96
C ASN A 212 -51.77 -9.22 11.74
N GLY A 213 -51.84 -9.18 13.07
CA GLY A 213 -50.98 -9.97 13.96
C GLY A 213 -49.54 -9.45 14.10
N LYS A 214 -49.22 -8.26 13.57
CA LYS A 214 -47.90 -7.62 13.71
C LYS A 214 -48.01 -6.25 14.36
N VAL A 215 -47.03 -5.86 15.16
CA VAL A 215 -46.98 -4.54 15.81
C VAL A 215 -46.92 -3.45 14.75
N ALA A 216 -47.88 -2.53 14.79
CA ALA A 216 -47.99 -1.38 13.90
C ALA A 216 -47.56 -0.08 14.60
N GLY A 217 -47.56 -0.07 15.94
CA GLY A 217 -47.12 1.06 16.77
C GLY A 217 -47.28 0.72 18.24
N PHE A 218 -46.72 1.55 19.11
CA PHE A 218 -46.89 1.44 20.55
C PHE A 218 -46.73 2.80 21.22
N MET A 219 -47.31 2.93 22.41
CA MET A 219 -47.14 4.05 23.33
C MET A 219 -46.70 3.48 24.67
N ASP A 220 -45.68 4.10 25.24
CA ASP A 220 -45.07 3.82 26.54
C ASP A 220 -44.93 5.16 27.28
#